data_AF-E6LJJ7-F1
#
_entry.id   AF-E6LJJ7-F1
#
_cell.length_a   1.000
_cell.length_b   1.000
_cell.length_c   1.000
_cell.angle_alpha   90.00
_cell.angle_beta   90.00
_cell.angle_gamma   90.00
#
_symmetry.space_group_name_H-M   'P 1'
#
loop_
_entity.id
_entity.type
_entity.pdbx_description
1 polymer ?
#
loop_
_entity_poly.entity_id
_entity_poly.type
_entity_poly.pdbx_seq_one_letter_code
_entity_poly.pdbx_strand_id
1 'polypeptide(L)'
;MKRFIIFLLGLILLLNMAGCAKKEENKVEEGNLKTYSELNDGTYSCEEHIYKYRFEISGRMPNAAKNSTFVYLSNLPEISFEQAWKASGLSSSLDDYFSEEDAILVDRR
;
A
#
# COMPACT_ATOMS: atom_id res chain seq x y z
N MET A 1 23.74 -53.19 -13.99
CA MET A 1 23.85 -52.13 -12.94
C MET A 1 24.20 -50.75 -13.50
N LYS A 2 25.10 -50.61 -14.50
CA LYS A 2 25.46 -49.29 -15.08
C LYS A 2 24.33 -48.56 -15.81
N ARG A 3 23.38 -49.27 -16.43
CA ARG A 3 22.22 -48.68 -17.15
C ARG A 3 21.18 -48.04 -16.21
N PHE A 4 21.00 -48.59 -15.01
CA PHE A 4 20.10 -48.02 -13.99
C PHE A 4 20.67 -46.75 -13.34
N ILE A 5 22.00 -46.66 -13.22
CA ILE A 5 22.70 -45.48 -12.68
C ILE A 5 22.49 -44.25 -13.59
N ILE A 6 22.45 -44.44 -14.91
CA ILE A 6 22.25 -43.35 -15.88
C ILE A 6 20.83 -42.76 -15.76
N PHE A 7 19.81 -43.60 -15.57
CA PHE A 7 18.44 -43.14 -15.34
C PHE A 7 18.27 -42.42 -13.99
N LEU A 8 18.98 -42.87 -12.94
CA LEU A 8 18.97 -42.20 -11.65
C LEU A 8 19.66 -40.83 -11.69
N LEU A 9 20.76 -40.69 -12.43
CA LEU A 9 21.45 -39.40 -12.60
C LEU A 9 20.63 -38.40 -13.43
N GLY A 10 19.86 -38.85 -14.42
CA GLY A 10 18.96 -38.00 -15.20
C GLY A 10 17.77 -37.45 -14.38
N LEU A 11 17.28 -38.21 -13.41
CA LEU A 11 16.15 -37.82 -12.56
C LEU A 11 16.54 -36.76 -11.50
N ILE A 12 17.79 -36.78 -11.03
CA ILE A 12 18.30 -35.82 -10.04
C ILE A 12 18.48 -34.41 -10.64
N LEU A 13 18.73 -34.31 -11.95
CA LEU A 13 18.86 -33.02 -12.64
C LEU A 13 17.54 -32.26 -12.78
N LEU A 14 16.38 -32.93 -12.71
CA LEU A 14 15.06 -32.32 -12.81
C LEU A 14 14.55 -31.72 -11.48
N LEU A 15 15.18 -32.04 -10.35
CA LEU A 15 14.76 -31.57 -9.02
C LEU A 15 15.33 -30.18 -8.63
N ASN A 16 16.14 -29.56 -9.49
CA ASN A 16 16.77 -28.25 -9.22
C ASN A 16 15.96 -27.04 -9.72
N MET A 17 14.72 -27.22 -10.19
CA MET A 17 13.78 -26.12 -10.43
C MET A 17 12.81 -25.91 -9.26
N ALA A 18 13.22 -26.23 -8.02
CA ALA A 18 12.65 -25.54 -6.87
C ALA A 18 13.15 -24.09 -6.90
N GLY A 19 12.56 -23.29 -7.79
CA GLY A 19 12.72 -21.85 -7.74
C GLY A 19 12.33 -21.41 -6.33
N CYS A 20 13.31 -20.98 -5.54
CA CYS A 20 13.06 -20.12 -4.41
C CYS A 20 12.34 -18.90 -4.99
N ALA A 21 11.01 -18.92 -4.98
CA ALA A 21 10.23 -17.71 -5.03
C ALA A 21 10.71 -16.90 -3.82
N LYS A 22 11.64 -15.96 -4.06
CA LYS A 22 11.99 -14.94 -3.09
C LYS A 22 10.65 -14.36 -2.66
N LYS A 23 10.27 -14.62 -1.41
CA LYS A 23 9.11 -13.98 -0.81
C LYS A 23 9.43 -12.49 -0.87
N GLU A 24 8.75 -11.77 -1.76
CA GLU A 24 8.90 -10.33 -1.85
C GLU A 24 8.45 -9.75 -0.51
N GLU A 25 9.42 -9.27 0.25
CA GLU A 25 9.22 -8.77 1.60
C GLU A 25 8.75 -7.31 1.50
N ASN A 26 7.44 -7.12 1.39
CA ASN A 26 6.83 -5.79 1.43
C ASN A 26 6.95 -5.22 2.84
N LYS A 27 7.25 -3.93 2.95
CA LYS A 27 7.35 -3.24 4.24
C LYS A 27 5.95 -2.91 4.74
N VAL A 28 5.51 -3.58 5.79
CA VAL A 28 4.21 -3.32 6.43
C VAL A 28 4.32 -2.04 7.27
N GLU A 29 3.40 -1.10 7.04
CA GLU A 29 3.25 0.13 7.81
C GLU A 29 1.90 0.13 8.55
N GLU A 30 1.96 0.41 9.85
CA GLU A 30 0.78 0.47 10.71
C GLU A 30 0.24 1.90 10.75
N GLY A 31 -0.74 2.19 9.90
CA GLY A 31 -1.53 3.41 10.03
C GLY A 31 -2.53 3.30 11.17
N ASN A 32 -2.81 4.40 11.88
CA ASN A 32 -3.78 4.38 13.00
C ASN A 32 -5.20 3.99 12.56
N LEU A 33 -5.53 4.11 11.28
CA LEU A 33 -6.86 3.79 10.74
C LEU A 33 -6.84 2.50 9.91
N LYS A 34 -5.84 2.33 9.06
CA LYS A 34 -5.67 1.13 8.22
C LYS A 34 -4.20 0.76 8.11
N THR A 35 -3.92 -0.53 8.19
CA THR A 35 -2.60 -1.08 7.85
C THR A 35 -2.43 -1.08 6.33
N TYR A 36 -1.25 -0.72 5.86
CA TYR A 36 -0.89 -0.79 4.46
C TYR A 36 0.55 -1.31 4.31
N SER A 37 0.96 -1.64 3.09
CA SER A 37 2.33 -2.06 2.81
C SER A 37 2.90 -1.28 1.64
N GLU A 38 4.16 -0.86 1.75
CA GLU A 38 4.92 -0.36 0.62
C GLU A 38 5.46 -1.54 -0.18
N LEU A 39 5.18 -1.55 -1.48
CA LEU A 39 5.60 -2.56 -2.43
C LEU A 39 6.97 -2.21 -3.04
N ASN A 40 7.66 -3.21 -3.58
CA ASN A 40 9.00 -3.04 -4.15
C ASN A 40 9.07 -2.09 -5.35
N ASP A 41 7.95 -1.88 -6.05
CA ASP A 41 7.85 -0.95 -7.17
C ASP A 41 7.58 0.51 -6.74
N GLY A 42 7.53 0.77 -5.42
CA GLY A 42 7.25 2.08 -4.84
C GLY A 42 5.77 2.43 -4.75
N THR A 43 4.88 1.50 -5.09
CA THR A 43 3.43 1.66 -4.85
C THR A 43 3.04 1.18 -3.46
N TYR A 44 1.81 1.45 -3.05
CA TYR A 44 1.30 1.13 -1.73
C TYR A 44 0.06 0.25 -1.84
N SER A 45 0.06 -0.89 -1.15
CA SER A 45 -1.10 -1.79 -1.08
C SER A 45 -1.85 -1.57 0.22
N CYS A 46 -3.16 -1.38 0.13
CA CYS A 46 -4.06 -1.35 1.27
C CYS A 46 -5.38 -2.02 0.88
N GLU A 47 -5.79 -3.01 1.67
CA GLU A 47 -6.96 -3.85 1.36
C GLU A 47 -6.85 -4.49 -0.03
N GLU A 48 -7.82 -4.29 -0.92
CA GLU A 48 -7.85 -4.85 -2.28
C GLU A 48 -7.29 -3.88 -3.34
N HIS A 49 -6.76 -2.73 -2.92
CA HIS A 49 -6.34 -1.63 -3.81
C HIS A 49 -4.81 -1.41 -3.78
N ILE A 50 -4.31 -0.90 -4.91
CA ILE A 50 -2.92 -0.44 -5.08
C ILE A 50 -2.95 1.06 -5.42
N TYR A 51 -2.12 1.82 -4.73
CA TYR A 51 -2.03 3.28 -4.85
C TYR A 51 -0.63 3.71 -5.26
N LYS A 52 -0.54 4.70 -6.15
CA LYS A 52 0.75 5.21 -6.66
C LYS A 52 1.49 6.11 -5.67
N TYR A 53 0.77 6.78 -4.78
CA TYR A 53 1.33 7.82 -3.93
C TYR A 53 0.96 7.63 -2.47
N ARG A 54 1.86 8.06 -1.58
CA ARG A 54 1.60 8.27 -0.15
C ARG A 54 1.80 9.75 0.15
N PHE A 55 0.73 10.42 0.58
CA PHE A 55 0.77 11.82 0.98
C PHE A 55 0.66 11.96 2.48
N GLU A 56 1.58 12.70 3.09
CA GLU A 56 1.48 13.16 4.48
C GLU A 56 1.19 14.67 4.47
N ILE A 57 -0.05 15.03 4.76
CA ILE A 57 -0.62 16.35 4.48
C ILE A 57 -0.92 17.04 5.80
N SER A 58 -0.09 18.04 6.14
CA SER A 58 -0.21 18.80 7.39
C SER A 58 -0.76 20.21 7.15
N GLY A 59 -1.61 20.68 8.06
CA GLY A 59 -2.17 22.02 7.98
C GLY A 59 -3.07 22.33 9.17
N ARG A 60 -3.69 23.50 9.16
CA ARG A 60 -4.59 23.94 10.23
C ARG A 60 -6.00 24.09 9.68
N MET A 61 -6.93 23.30 10.22
CA MET A 61 -8.34 23.44 9.89
C MET A 61 -8.87 24.81 10.37
N PRO A 62 -9.91 25.35 9.72
CA PRO A 62 -10.56 26.57 10.18
C PRO A 62 -10.96 26.47 11.66
N ASN A 63 -10.64 27.51 12.44
CA ASN A 63 -10.92 27.59 13.88
C ASN A 63 -10.20 26.55 14.77
N ALA A 64 -9.26 25.77 14.23
CA ALA A 64 -8.50 24.80 15.03
C ALA A 64 -7.33 25.46 15.80
N ALA A 65 -7.18 25.07 17.07
CA ALA A 65 -6.10 25.54 17.93
C ALA A 65 -4.73 24.96 17.56
N LYS A 66 -4.68 23.83 16.85
CA LYS A 66 -3.46 23.12 16.45
C LYS A 66 -3.57 22.63 15.01
N ASN A 67 -2.43 22.25 14.44
CA ASN A 67 -2.39 21.60 13.14
C ASN A 67 -2.80 20.14 13.29
N SER A 68 -3.26 19.56 12.18
CA SER A 68 -3.52 18.14 12.02
C SER A 68 -2.77 17.63 10.80
N THR A 69 -2.44 16.35 10.81
CA THR A 69 -1.79 15.64 9.72
C THR A 69 -2.67 14.48 9.27
N PHE A 70 -2.92 14.40 7.97
CA PHE A 70 -3.67 13.30 7.36
C PHE A 70 -2.73 12.55 6.43
N VAL A 71 -2.72 11.21 6.53
CA VAL A 71 -1.95 10.36 5.61
C VAL A 71 -2.89 9.62 4.69
N TYR A 72 -2.76 9.89 3.39
CA TYR A 72 -3.53 9.23 2.34
C TYR A 72 -2.64 8.38 1.47
N LEU A 73 -3.15 7.23 1.06
CA LEU A 73 -2.69 6.56 -0.16
C LEU A 73 -3.57 7.03 -1.32
N SER A 74 -2.99 7.31 -2.48
CA SER A 74 -3.76 7.86 -3.60
C SER A 74 -3.23 7.47 -4.98
N ASN A 75 -4.14 7.43 -5.95
CA ASN A 75 -3.86 7.38 -7.38
C ASN A 75 -3.98 8.74 -8.06
N LEU A 76 -4.47 9.76 -7.35
CA LEU A 76 -4.46 11.15 -7.78
C LEU A 76 -3.07 11.76 -7.55
N PRO A 77 -2.59 12.64 -8.46
CA PRO A 77 -1.25 13.21 -8.35
C PRO A 77 -1.09 14.23 -7.22
N GLU A 78 -2.20 14.72 -6.67
CA GLU A 78 -2.22 15.69 -5.58
C GLU A 78 -3.51 15.58 -4.77
N ILE A 79 -3.40 15.91 -3.48
CA ILE A 79 -4.52 16.10 -2.57
C ILE A 79 -4.21 17.37 -1.77
N SER A 80 -5.07 18.39 -1.87
CA SER A 80 -4.92 19.59 -1.07
C SER A 80 -5.24 19.33 0.41
N PHE A 81 -4.73 20.18 1.31
CA PHE A 81 -5.07 20.08 2.73
C PHE A 81 -6.58 20.17 2.95
N GLU A 82 -7.29 21.02 2.19
CA GLU A 82 -8.74 21.17 2.31
C GLU A 82 -9.48 19.88 1.97
N GLN A 83 -9.14 19.25 0.84
CA GLN A 83 -9.72 17.97 0.46
C GLN A 83 -9.38 16.88 1.49
N ALA A 84 -8.14 16.84 1.97
CA ALA A 84 -7.70 15.84 2.94
C ALA A 84 -8.52 15.85 4.24
N TRP A 85 -8.75 17.04 4.84
CA TRP A 85 -9.51 17.11 6.08
C TRP A 85 -11.02 16.91 5.85
N LYS A 86 -11.58 17.39 4.74
CA LYS A 86 -12.99 17.18 4.41
C LYS A 86 -13.31 15.70 4.19
N ALA A 87 -12.50 15.00 3.39
CA ALA A 87 -12.62 13.58 3.09
C ALA A 87 -12.36 12.68 4.33
N SER A 88 -11.79 13.22 5.41
CA SER A 88 -11.44 12.43 6.61
C SER A 88 -12.62 12.04 7.51
N GLY A 89 -13.85 12.16 7.01
CA GLY A 89 -15.09 11.97 7.79
C GLY A 89 -15.61 13.24 8.47
N LEU A 90 -15.04 14.42 8.14
CA LEU A 90 -15.43 15.70 8.74
C LEU A 90 -16.36 16.52 7.85
N SER A 91 -16.46 16.20 6.55
CA SER A 91 -17.43 16.85 5.68
C SER A 91 -18.82 16.24 5.81
N SER A 92 -19.84 17.12 5.69
CA SER A 92 -21.25 16.74 5.56
C SER A 92 -21.69 16.49 4.12
N SER A 93 -20.83 16.73 3.13
CA SER A 93 -21.13 16.50 1.71
C SER A 93 -20.45 15.22 1.22
N LEU A 94 -21.20 14.37 0.50
CA LEU A 94 -20.63 13.16 -0.11
C LEU A 94 -19.64 13.49 -1.24
N ASP A 95 -19.79 14.65 -1.89
CA ASP A 95 -18.91 15.08 -3.00
C ASP A 95 -17.48 15.40 -2.54
N ASP A 96 -17.27 15.57 -1.22
CA ASP A 96 -15.95 15.83 -0.66
C ASP A 96 -15.14 14.54 -0.38
N TYR A 97 -15.74 13.37 -0.54
CA TYR A 97 -15.09 12.08 -0.29
C TYR A 97 -14.50 11.52 -1.58
N PHE A 98 -13.33 10.90 -1.45
CA PHE A 98 -12.73 10.13 -2.53
C PHE A 98 -13.42 8.77 -2.65
N SER A 99 -13.47 8.23 -3.87
CA SER A 99 -13.70 6.80 -4.04
C SER A 99 -12.49 6.00 -3.56
N GLU A 100 -12.68 4.73 -3.23
CA GLU A 100 -11.60 3.86 -2.75
C GLU A 100 -10.53 3.66 -3.83
N GLU A 101 -10.89 3.69 -5.11
CA GLU A 101 -9.87 3.63 -6.18
C GLU A 101 -9.00 4.89 -6.29
N ASP A 102 -9.50 6.05 -5.86
CA ASP A 102 -8.81 7.33 -5.98
C ASP A 102 -7.92 7.63 -4.77
N ALA A 103 -8.45 7.49 -3.55
CA ALA A 103 -7.67 7.71 -2.33
C ALA A 103 -8.31 7.10 -1.09
N ILE A 104 -7.46 6.68 -0.15
CA ILE A 104 -7.88 6.17 1.16
C ILE A 104 -7.07 6.78 2.30
N LEU A 105 -7.76 7.16 3.37
CA LEU A 105 -7.14 7.66 4.59
C LEU A 105 -6.62 6.48 5.42
N VAL A 106 -5.32 6.45 5.67
CA VAL A 106 -4.66 5.37 6.43
C VAL A 106 -4.21 5.80 7.83
N ASP A 107 -4.00 7.10 8.04
CA ASP A 107 -3.56 7.63 9.33
C ASP A 107 -4.02 9.09 9.54
N ARG A 108 -4.22 9.48 10.80
CA ARG A 108 -4.58 10.85 11.22
C ARG A 108 -3.93 11.17 12.57
N ARG A 109 -3.23 12.30 12.65
CA ARG A 109 -2.49 12.76 13.84
C ARG A 109 -2.73 14.24 14.16
#